data_AF-A0A6P0Q3M9-F1
#
_entry.id   AF-A0A6P0Q3M9-F1
#
_cell.length_a   1.000
_cell.length_b   1.000
_cell.length_c   1.000
_cell.angle_alpha   90.00
_cell.angle_beta   90.00
_cell.angle_gamma   90.00
#
_symmetry.space_group_name_H-M   'P 1'
#
loop_
_entity.id
_entity.type
_entity.pdbx_description
1 polymer ?
#
loop_
_entity_poly.entity_id
_entity_poly.type
_entity_poly.pdbx_seq_one_letter_code
_entity_poly.pdbx_strand_id
1 'polypeptide(L)'
;MPGDSNTSNFNISQSVYYANNTGGIAGNSVTADLSIANEHKQTLVEAAEEIQQLLDQVSQTNPTTTNKEKMIVVGEVVDKIENNPTLKVKVINSLKSGRVEAFKESIDHPLVNILMATIEGWQEVE
;
A
#
# COMPACT_ATOMS: atom_id res chain seq x y z
N MET A 1 35.42 10.50 45.85
CA MET A 1 35.61 10.25 44.41
C MET A 1 34.38 10.78 43.68
N PRO A 2 34.54 11.51 42.57
CA PRO A 2 33.47 12.29 41.94
C PRO A 2 32.67 11.49 40.90
N GLY A 3 31.39 11.89 40.74
CA GLY A 3 30.60 11.95 39.51
C GLY A 3 30.20 10.65 38.81
N ASP A 4 29.11 10.55 38.06
CA ASP A 4 27.98 11.44 37.79
C ASP A 4 26.87 10.56 37.21
N SER A 5 25.62 10.91 37.53
CA SER A 5 24.42 10.42 36.86
C SER A 5 24.40 10.84 35.40
N ASN A 6 24.19 9.89 34.47
CA ASN A 6 23.79 10.22 33.10
C ASN A 6 22.69 9.27 32.61
N THR A 7 21.44 9.64 32.90
CA THR A 7 20.27 9.15 32.17
C THR A 7 20.26 9.84 30.81
N SER A 8 20.77 9.17 29.77
CA SER A 8 20.65 9.64 28.39
C SER A 8 19.19 9.59 27.95
N ASN A 9 18.51 10.74 28.05
CA ASN A 9 17.25 11.01 27.36
C ASN A 9 17.49 10.92 25.84
N PHE A 10 17.08 9.83 25.21
CA PHE A 10 17.11 9.71 23.75
C PHE A 10 15.85 10.35 23.17
N ASN A 11 16.00 11.63 22.82
CA ASN A 11 14.99 12.43 22.13
C ASN A 11 15.11 12.16 20.62
N ILE A 12 14.31 11.24 20.08
CA ILE A 12 14.31 10.95 18.64
C ILE A 12 13.40 11.98 17.95
N SER A 13 13.92 13.19 17.80
CA SER A 13 13.40 14.18 16.85
C SER A 13 14.08 13.96 15.51
N GLN A 14 13.31 13.44 14.55
CA GLN A 14 13.46 13.57 13.09
C GLN A 14 14.89 13.75 12.54
N SER A 15 15.54 12.65 12.15
CA SER A 15 16.53 12.69 11.08
C SER A 15 16.62 11.31 10.41
N VAL A 16 16.10 11.21 9.20
CA VAL A 16 16.32 10.08 8.30
C VAL A 16 17.75 10.23 7.77
N TYR A 17 18.70 9.51 8.37
CA TYR A 17 20.09 9.49 7.92
C TYR A 17 20.45 8.05 7.57
N TYR A 18 20.73 7.81 6.29
CA TYR A 18 21.33 6.57 5.80
C TYR A 18 22.72 6.43 6.43
N ALA A 19 22.82 5.70 7.54
CA ALA A 19 24.08 5.32 8.15
C ALA A 19 24.26 3.81 8.03
N ASN A 20 25.06 3.38 7.05
CA ASN A 20 25.73 2.09 7.12
C ASN A 20 26.66 2.14 8.34
N ASN A 21 26.24 1.54 9.46
CA ASN A 21 27.10 1.35 10.62
C ASN A 21 27.20 -0.15 10.93
N THR A 22 28.30 -0.73 10.48
CA THR A 22 28.86 -1.99 10.98
C THR A 22 29.28 -1.78 12.44
N GLY A 23 28.47 -2.29 13.37
CA GLY A 23 28.78 -2.30 14.79
C GLY A 23 27.80 -3.18 15.52
N GLY A 24 28.20 -4.42 15.81
CA GLY A 24 27.31 -5.50 16.21
C GLY A 24 26.53 -5.24 17.51
N ILE A 25 25.20 -5.22 17.40
CA ILE A 25 24.24 -5.58 18.45
C ILE A 25 23.03 -6.20 17.75
N ALA A 26 22.86 -7.53 17.86
CA ALA A 26 21.60 -8.28 17.65
C ALA A 26 20.61 -7.77 16.55
N GLY A 27 21.10 -7.45 15.36
CA GLY A 27 20.36 -6.69 14.33
C GLY A 27 19.56 -7.52 13.33
N ASN A 28 18.79 -8.53 13.77
CA ASN A 28 17.99 -9.35 12.84
C ASN A 28 16.47 -9.09 12.84
N SER A 29 15.95 -8.30 13.78
CA SER A 29 14.52 -7.95 13.78
C SER A 29 14.26 -6.56 13.20
N VAL A 30 14.97 -5.53 13.66
CA VAL A 30 14.68 -4.14 13.27
C VAL A 30 14.97 -3.86 11.79
N THR A 31 16.06 -4.41 11.24
CA THR A 31 16.44 -4.19 9.83
C THR A 31 15.52 -4.93 8.86
N ALA A 32 15.11 -6.16 9.21
CA ALA A 32 14.17 -6.95 8.42
C ALA A 32 12.76 -6.36 8.47
N ASP A 33 12.30 -5.96 9.66
CA ASP A 33 10.98 -5.35 9.87
C ASP A 33 10.87 -3.98 9.18
N LEU A 34 11.91 -3.15 9.24
CA LEU A 34 11.96 -1.89 8.47
C LEU A 34 12.03 -2.11 6.96
N SER A 35 12.73 -3.13 6.49
CA SER A 35 12.81 -3.48 5.06
C SER A 35 11.45 -3.92 4.52
N ILE A 36 10.78 -4.82 5.24
CA ILE A 36 9.44 -5.33 4.91
C ILE A 36 8.43 -4.17 4.98
N ALA A 37 8.46 -3.35 6.04
CA ALA A 37 7.57 -2.19 6.16
C ALA A 37 7.73 -1.17 5.01
N ASN A 38 8.96 -0.95 4.53
CA ASN A 38 9.22 -0.06 3.40
C ASN A 38 8.76 -0.66 2.07
N GLU A 39 9.01 -1.94 1.83
CA GLU A 39 8.56 -2.66 0.62
C GLU A 39 7.02 -2.69 0.53
N HIS A 40 6.34 -2.90 1.66
CA HIS A 40 4.87 -2.87 1.73
C HIS A 40 4.31 -1.46 1.50
N LYS A 41 4.98 -0.42 2.02
CA LYS A 41 4.57 0.98 1.78
C LYS A 41 4.73 1.36 0.31
N GLN A 42 5.84 0.97 -0.32
CA GLN A 42 6.06 1.23 -1.73
C GLN A 42 5.06 0.47 -2.60
N THR A 43 4.82 -0.80 -2.30
CA THR A 43 3.82 -1.63 -3.00
C THR A 43 2.41 -1.04 -2.91
N LEU A 44 2.04 -0.45 -1.75
CA LEU A 44 0.73 0.20 -1.56
C LEU A 44 0.57 1.44 -2.44
N VAL A 45 1.56 2.34 -2.44
CA VAL A 45 1.51 3.57 -3.24
C VAL A 45 1.48 3.23 -4.72
N GLU A 46 2.34 2.32 -5.17
CA GLU A 46 2.36 1.89 -6.56
C GLU A 46 1.04 1.22 -6.98
N ALA A 47 0.49 0.34 -6.15
CA ALA A 47 -0.81 -0.27 -6.43
C ALA A 47 -1.92 0.78 -6.51
N ALA A 48 -1.93 1.77 -5.61
CA ALA A 48 -2.96 2.79 -5.58
C ALA A 48 -2.87 3.69 -6.83
N GLU A 49 -1.67 4.09 -7.23
CA GLU A 49 -1.44 4.87 -8.45
C GLU A 49 -1.86 4.12 -9.71
N GLU A 50 -1.50 2.83 -9.83
CA GLU A 50 -1.90 2.02 -10.98
C GLU A 50 -3.43 1.82 -11.02
N ILE A 51 -4.09 1.60 -9.88
CA ILE A 51 -5.55 1.46 -9.80
C ILE A 51 -6.26 2.78 -10.12
N GLN A 52 -5.74 3.91 -9.64
CA GLN A 52 -6.24 5.25 -9.98
C GLN A 52 -6.20 5.45 -11.50
N GLN A 53 -5.07 5.15 -12.14
CA GLN A 53 -4.92 5.28 -13.59
C GLN A 53 -5.90 4.39 -14.35
N LEU A 54 -6.12 3.15 -13.90
CA LEU A 54 -7.10 2.26 -14.53
C LEU A 54 -8.53 2.79 -14.40
N LEU A 55 -8.92 3.25 -13.21
CA LEU A 55 -10.23 3.83 -12.97
C LEU A 55 -10.46 5.08 -13.82
N ASP A 56 -9.48 5.98 -13.89
CA ASP A 56 -9.54 7.18 -14.72
C ASP A 56 -9.62 6.84 -16.20
N GLN A 57 -8.78 5.93 -16.69
CA GLN A 57 -8.76 5.51 -18.09
C GLN A 57 -10.11 4.93 -18.51
N VAL A 58 -10.67 4.02 -17.71
CA VAL A 58 -11.93 3.35 -18.03
C VAL A 58 -13.12 4.31 -17.90
N SER A 59 -13.10 5.20 -16.91
CA SER A 59 -14.19 6.17 -16.69
C SER A 59 -14.21 7.31 -17.71
N GLN A 60 -13.12 7.59 -18.42
CA GLN A 60 -13.10 8.58 -19.49
C GLN A 60 -13.98 8.19 -20.68
N THR A 61 -14.07 6.89 -20.99
CA THR A 61 -14.80 6.39 -22.16
C THR A 61 -16.14 5.74 -21.81
N ASN A 62 -16.40 5.51 -20.53
CA ASN A 62 -17.59 4.84 -20.06
C ASN A 62 -18.42 5.74 -19.12
N PRO A 63 -19.73 5.87 -19.33
CA PRO A 63 -20.59 6.60 -18.40
C PRO A 63 -20.55 5.95 -17.01
N THR A 64 -20.81 6.75 -15.96
CA THR A 64 -20.85 6.28 -14.56
C THR A 64 -22.11 6.78 -13.83
N THR A 65 -23.15 7.14 -14.58
CA THR A 65 -24.36 7.80 -14.06
C THR A 65 -25.26 6.82 -13.30
N THR A 66 -25.47 5.62 -13.87
CA THR A 66 -26.32 4.59 -13.30
C THR A 66 -25.52 3.52 -12.57
N ASN A 67 -26.16 2.78 -11.65
CA ASN A 67 -25.49 1.68 -10.96
C ASN A 67 -24.98 0.60 -11.92
N LYS A 68 -25.72 0.31 -13.00
CA LYS A 68 -25.30 -0.66 -14.01
C LYS A 68 -23.99 -0.23 -14.70
N GLU A 69 -23.92 1.04 -15.09
CA GLU A 69 -22.75 1.61 -15.73
C GLU A 69 -21.52 1.60 -14.80
N LYS A 70 -21.71 1.92 -13.52
CA LYS A 70 -20.65 1.81 -12.50
C LYS A 70 -20.09 0.40 -12.37
N MET A 71 -20.97 -0.62 -12.39
CA MET A 71 -20.53 -2.03 -12.34
C MET A 71 -19.75 -2.44 -13.61
N ILE A 72 -20.11 -1.91 -14.78
CA ILE A 72 -19.38 -2.16 -16.02
C ILE A 72 -17.96 -1.61 -15.90
N VAL A 73 -17.81 -0.35 -15.47
CA VAL A 73 -16.50 0.26 -15.26
C VAL A 73 -15.64 -0.52 -14.25
N VAL A 74 -16.23 -0.91 -13.12
CA VAL A 74 -15.51 -1.71 -12.11
C VAL A 74 -15.12 -3.08 -12.67
N GLY A 75 -16.02 -3.75 -13.40
CA GLY A 75 -15.73 -5.03 -14.05
C GLY A 75 -14.56 -4.93 -15.03
N GLU A 76 -14.53 -3.89 -15.88
CA GLU A 76 -13.42 -3.66 -16.81
C GLU A 76 -12.09 -3.40 -16.08
N VAL A 77 -12.11 -2.66 -14.98
CA VAL A 77 -10.92 -2.44 -14.14
C VAL A 77 -10.47 -3.75 -13.51
N VAL A 78 -11.39 -4.56 -12.99
CA VAL A 78 -11.09 -5.90 -12.45
C VAL A 78 -10.44 -6.77 -13.51
N ASP A 79 -11.01 -6.87 -14.72
CA ASP A 79 -10.44 -7.63 -15.83
C ASP A 79 -9.02 -7.15 -16.17
N LYS A 80 -8.77 -5.83 -16.16
CA LYS A 80 -7.44 -5.27 -16.40
C LYS A 80 -6.43 -5.63 -15.30
N ILE A 81 -6.85 -5.68 -14.04
CA ILE A 81 -6.01 -6.13 -12.93
C ILE A 81 -5.72 -7.63 -13.06
N GLU A 82 -6.73 -8.45 -13.35
CA GLU A 82 -6.57 -9.89 -13.47
C GLU A 82 -5.67 -10.32 -14.63
N ASN A 83 -5.73 -9.57 -15.74
CA ASN A 83 -4.86 -9.77 -16.90
C ASN A 83 -3.46 -9.19 -16.74
N ASN A 84 -3.17 -8.49 -15.63
CA ASN A 84 -1.84 -8.00 -15.28
C ASN A 84 -1.33 -8.68 -14.00
N PRO A 85 -0.60 -9.81 -14.11
CA PRO A 85 -0.13 -10.57 -12.95
C PRO A 85 0.66 -9.76 -11.93
N THR A 86 1.46 -8.80 -12.42
CA THR A 86 2.26 -7.91 -11.57
C THR A 86 1.36 -7.02 -10.72
N LEU A 87 0.40 -6.35 -11.35
CA LEU A 87 -0.55 -5.49 -10.64
C LEU A 87 -1.45 -6.30 -9.69
N LYS A 88 -1.92 -7.49 -10.12
CA LYS A 88 -2.71 -8.38 -9.26
C LYS A 88 -1.97 -8.71 -7.96
N VAL A 89 -0.68 -9.06 -8.04
CA VAL A 89 0.15 -9.32 -6.85
C VAL A 89 0.29 -8.08 -5.98
N LYS A 90 0.56 -6.90 -6.57
CA LYS A 90 0.66 -5.64 -5.81
C LYS A 90 -0.64 -5.33 -5.06
N VAL A 91 -1.78 -5.51 -5.71
CA VAL A 91 -3.12 -5.31 -5.11
C VAL A 91 -3.34 -6.31 -3.97
N ILE A 92 -3.09 -7.59 -4.19
CA ILE A 92 -3.23 -8.63 -3.15
C ILE A 92 -2.32 -8.32 -1.94
N ASN A 93 -1.06 -7.94 -2.18
CA ASN A 93 -0.12 -7.61 -1.11
C ASN A 93 -0.57 -6.35 -0.34
N SER A 94 -1.10 -5.34 -1.04
CA SER A 94 -1.65 -4.13 -0.43
C SER A 94 -2.85 -4.45 0.46
N LEU A 95 -3.72 -5.35 0.00
CA LEU A 95 -4.86 -5.85 0.76
C LEU A 95 -4.43 -6.67 2.00
N LYS A 96 -3.47 -7.59 1.84
CA LYS A 96 -2.92 -8.42 2.93
C LYS A 96 -2.13 -7.64 3.98
N SER A 97 -1.63 -6.44 3.63
CA SER A 97 -0.87 -5.59 4.57
C SER A 97 -1.70 -5.07 5.76
N GLY A 98 -3.03 -5.27 5.76
CA GLY A 98 -3.94 -4.74 6.78
C GLY A 98 -4.17 -3.23 6.67
N ARG A 99 -3.58 -2.57 5.67
CA ARG A 99 -3.69 -1.13 5.42
C ARG A 99 -4.72 -0.81 4.32
N VAL A 100 -5.82 -1.56 4.30
CA VAL A 100 -6.88 -1.44 3.28
C VAL A 100 -7.46 -0.03 3.23
N GLU A 101 -7.71 0.59 4.40
CA GLU A 101 -8.25 1.96 4.41
C GLU A 101 -7.25 2.97 3.84
N ALA A 102 -5.97 2.87 4.17
CA ALA A 102 -4.95 3.76 3.60
C ALA A 102 -4.76 3.55 2.09
N PHE A 103 -4.88 2.30 1.61
CA PHE A 103 -4.86 1.98 0.19
C PHE A 103 -6.04 2.62 -0.54
N LYS A 104 -7.24 2.50 0.02
CA LYS A 104 -8.47 3.12 -0.50
C LYS A 104 -8.42 4.64 -0.46
N GLU A 105 -7.93 5.25 0.62
CA GLU A 105 -7.74 6.70 0.75
C GLU A 105 -6.71 7.27 -0.24
N SER A 106 -5.80 6.42 -0.73
CA SER A 106 -4.81 6.80 -1.74
C SER A 106 -5.37 6.83 -3.17
N ILE A 107 -6.63 6.42 -3.36
CA ILE A 107 -7.32 6.36 -4.66
C ILE A 107 -8.47 7.38 -4.64
N ASP A 108 -8.29 8.50 -5.34
CA ASP A 108 -9.28 9.56 -5.48
C ASP A 108 -10.22 9.28 -6.66
N HIS A 109 -11.13 8.31 -6.47
CA HIS A 109 -12.12 7.96 -7.48
C HIS A 109 -13.47 7.54 -6.88
N PRO A 110 -14.62 8.02 -7.40
CA PRO A 110 -15.94 7.73 -6.82
C PRO A 110 -16.33 6.24 -6.82
N LEU A 111 -15.66 5.43 -7.64
CA LEU A 111 -15.88 3.98 -7.71
C LEU A 111 -14.95 3.15 -6.83
N VAL A 112 -14.01 3.78 -6.10
CA VAL A 112 -13.04 3.04 -5.25
C VAL A 112 -13.73 2.11 -4.26
N ASN A 113 -14.80 2.56 -3.62
CA ASN A 113 -15.55 1.76 -2.64
C ASN A 113 -16.15 0.48 -3.27
N ILE A 114 -16.64 0.60 -4.50
CA ILE A 114 -17.23 -0.52 -5.23
C ILE A 114 -16.13 -1.48 -5.68
N LEU A 115 -15.02 -0.94 -6.19
CA LEU A 115 -13.87 -1.74 -6.57
C LEU A 115 -13.33 -2.54 -5.37
N MET A 116 -13.12 -1.89 -4.22
CA MET A 116 -12.62 -2.54 -3.00
C MET A 116 -13.53 -3.69 -2.56
N ALA A 117 -14.85 -3.47 -2.51
CA ALA A 117 -15.81 -4.51 -2.18
C ALA A 117 -15.81 -5.68 -3.19
N THR A 118 -15.41 -5.43 -4.44
CA THR A 118 -15.33 -6.46 -5.48
C THR A 118 -14.07 -7.32 -5.34
N ILE A 119 -12.96 -6.71 -4.94
CA ILE A 119 -11.64 -7.36 -4.89
C ILE A 119 -11.23 -7.82 -3.48
N GLU A 120 -12.03 -7.53 -2.44
CA GLU A 120 -11.69 -7.89 -1.06
C GLU A 120 -11.47 -9.41 -0.89
N GLY A 121 -12.22 -10.23 -1.63
CA GLY A 121 -12.11 -11.69 -1.61
C GLY A 121 -10.80 -12.24 -2.20
N TRP A 122 -9.96 -11.41 -2.84
CA TRP A 122 -8.66 -11.85 -3.35
C TRP A 122 -7.62 -12.12 -2.25
N GLN A 123 -7.90 -11.69 -1.02
CA GLN A 123 -7.04 -11.97 0.13
C GLN A 123 -6.99 -13.47 0.48
N GLU A 124 -8.05 -14.22 0.17
CA GLU A 124 -8.26 -15.62 0.57
C GLU A 124 -7.63 -16.65 -0.39
N VAL A 125 -7.04 -16.20 -1.49
CA VAL A 125 -6.41 -17.13 -2.45
C VAL A 125 -5.04 -17.53 -1.90
N GLU A 126 -4.98 -18.71 -1.30
CA GLU A 126 -3.79 -19.44 -0.81
C GLU A 126 -3.56 -20.71 -1.63
#